data_AF-A0A846SUF8-F1
#
_entry.id   AF-A0A846SUF8-F1
#
_cell.length_a   1.000
_cell.length_b   1.000
_cell.length_c   1.000
_cell.angle_alpha   90.00
_cell.angle_beta   90.00
_cell.angle_gamma   90.00
#
_symmetry.space_group_name_H-M   'P 1'
#
loop_
_entity.id
_entity.type
_entity.pdbx_description
1 polymer ?
#
loop_
_entity_poly.entity_id
_entity_poly.type
_entity_poly.pdbx_seq_one_letter_code
_entity_poly.pdbx_strand_id
1 'polypeptide(L)'
;MTDPAECVEFTIPIRDSTDILRARGNARELAARLKLGSADQTRLATAVSELTRNILQYAGEGACTIINASNDQQRCIRVIVEDHGPGIPDIALALRDGYSTGGGLGAGAWR
;
A
#
# COMPACT_ATOMS: atom_id res chain seq x y z
N MET A 1 -23.06 -17.02 2.23
CA MET A 1 -22.25 -17.63 1.17
C MET A 1 -21.76 -16.48 0.32
N THR A 2 -20.61 -15.91 0.68
CA THR A 2 -20.05 -14.74 -0.01
C THR A 2 -19.23 -15.27 -1.18
N ASP A 3 -19.59 -14.89 -2.40
CA ASP A 3 -18.90 -15.33 -3.61
C ASP A 3 -17.39 -15.03 -3.51
N PRO A 4 -16.51 -16.01 -3.77
CA PRO A 4 -15.06 -15.79 -3.75
C PRO A 4 -14.52 -14.97 -4.92
N ALA A 5 -15.36 -14.40 -5.79
CA ALA A 5 -14.95 -13.89 -7.10
C ALA A 5 -15.41 -12.46 -7.44
N GLU A 6 -15.98 -11.69 -6.52
CA GLU A 6 -16.20 -10.26 -6.83
C GLU A 6 -14.85 -9.52 -6.72
N CYS A 7 -14.30 -9.17 -7.88
CA CYS A 7 -13.12 -8.33 -8.00
C CYS A 7 -13.50 -6.95 -7.45
N VAL A 8 -13.24 -6.75 -6.15
CA VAL A 8 -13.43 -5.45 -5.50
C VAL A 8 -12.23 -4.59 -5.88
N GLU A 9 -12.52 -3.51 -6.60
CA GLU A 9 -11.55 -2.49 -6.98
C GLU A 9 -12.06 -1.13 -6.51
N PHE A 10 -11.18 -0.37 -5.87
CA PHE A 10 -11.46 1.02 -5.53
C PHE A 10 -10.21 1.87 -5.70
N THR A 11 -10.41 3.04 -6.30
CA THR A 11 -9.37 4.04 -6.55
C THR A 11 -9.58 5.24 -5.66
N ILE A 12 -8.51 5.68 -5.03
CA ILE A 12 -8.49 6.82 -4.11
C ILE A 12 -7.57 7.88 -4.72
N PRO A 13 -8.09 9.08 -5.05
CA PRO A 13 -7.23 10.19 -5.43
C PRO A 13 -6.35 10.57 -4.25
N ILE A 14 -5.08 10.87 -4.50
CA ILE A 14 -4.11 11.27 -3.47
C ILE A 14 -3.77 12.74 -3.70
N ARG A 15 -4.32 13.60 -2.85
CA ARG A 15 -4.15 15.07 -2.92
C ARG A 15 -3.68 15.66 -1.60
N ASP A 16 -4.01 15.01 -0.48
CA ASP A 16 -3.55 15.42 0.83
C ASP A 16 -3.28 14.23 1.77
N SER A 17 -2.84 14.53 2.99
CA SER A 17 -2.49 13.54 4.00
C SER A 17 -3.68 12.71 4.49
N THR A 18 -4.91 13.21 4.37
CA THR A 18 -6.13 12.48 4.69
C THR A 18 -6.34 11.34 3.70
N ASP A 19 -6.03 11.56 2.42
CA ASP A 19 -6.13 10.52 1.40
C ASP A 19 -5.15 9.36 1.66
N ILE A 20 -3.96 9.65 2.18
CA ILE A 20 -3.00 8.62 2.64
C ILE A 20 -3.62 7.75 3.74
N LEU A 21 -4.26 8.37 4.74
CA LEU A 21 -4.92 7.64 5.82
C LEU A 21 -6.04 6.75 5.28
N ARG A 22 -6.82 7.24 4.31
CA ARG A 22 -7.89 6.49 3.65
C ARG A 22 -7.32 5.33 2.83
N ALA A 23 -6.30 5.54 2.01
CA ALA A 23 -5.68 4.49 1.20
C ALA A 23 -5.13 3.36 2.06
N ARG A 24 -4.35 3.70 3.10
CA ARG A 24 -3.85 2.71 4.06
C ARG A 24 -4.97 1.98 4.77
N GLY A 25 -5.99 2.71 5.23
CA GLY A 25 -7.13 2.16 5.95
C GLY A 25 -7.85 1.10 5.12
N ASN A 26 -8.19 1.43 3.88
CA ASN A 26 -8.87 0.52 2.98
C ASN A 26 -8.01 -0.70 2.61
N ALA A 27 -6.71 -0.53 2.39
CA ALA A 27 -5.80 -1.66 2.13
C ALA A 27 -5.74 -2.63 3.31
N ARG A 28 -5.63 -2.10 4.54
CA ARG A 28 -5.64 -2.90 5.77
C ARG A 28 -6.98 -3.60 5.97
N GLU A 29 -8.08 -2.90 5.74
CA GLU A 29 -9.42 -3.46 5.86
C GLU A 29 -9.64 -4.60 4.87
N LEU A 30 -9.25 -4.43 3.60
CA LEU A 30 -9.31 -5.49 2.61
C LEU A 30 -8.45 -6.69 3.04
N ALA A 31 -7.25 -6.44 3.56
CA ALA A 31 -6.39 -7.51 4.07
C ALA A 31 -7.02 -8.27 5.24
N ALA A 32 -7.69 -7.57 6.17
CA ALA A 32 -8.43 -8.18 7.25
C ALA A 32 -9.63 -9.00 6.74
N ARG A 33 -10.38 -8.48 5.76
CA ARG A 33 -11.50 -9.19 5.10
C ARG A 33 -11.04 -10.48 4.42
N LEU A 34 -9.85 -10.47 3.81
CA LEU A 34 -9.22 -11.66 3.21
C LEU A 34 -8.53 -12.58 4.23
N LYS A 35 -8.57 -12.24 5.52
CA LYS A 35 -7.97 -13.01 6.63
C LYS A 35 -6.45 -13.19 6.50
N LEU A 36 -5.76 -12.20 5.91
CA LEU A 36 -4.30 -12.14 5.91
C LEU A 36 -3.78 -11.96 7.35
N GLY A 37 -2.55 -12.41 7.61
CA GLY A 37 -1.94 -12.32 8.94
C GLY A 37 -1.77 -10.87 9.40
N SER A 38 -1.76 -10.64 10.72
CA SER A 38 -1.61 -9.28 11.29
C SER A 38 -0.31 -8.58 10.86
N ALA A 39 0.77 -9.35 10.71
CA ALA A 39 2.03 -8.87 10.15
C ALA A 39 1.90 -8.43 8.68
N ASP A 40 1.17 -9.19 7.86
CA ASP A 40 0.94 -8.86 6.44
C ASP A 40 0.04 -7.63 6.28
N GLN A 41 -1.02 -7.54 7.09
CA GLN A 41 -1.87 -6.35 7.16
C GLN A 41 -1.06 -5.10 7.50
N THR A 42 -0.13 -5.21 8.44
CA THR A 42 0.73 -4.10 8.87
C THR A 42 1.73 -3.74 7.77
N ARG A 43 2.39 -4.74 7.15
CA ARG A 43 3.32 -4.52 6.03
C ARG A 43 2.64 -3.84 4.85
N LEU A 44 1.47 -4.32 4.44
CA LEU A 44 0.69 -3.71 3.36
C LEU A 44 0.31 -2.27 3.69
N ALA A 45 -0.20 -2.02 4.90
CA ALA A 45 -0.58 -0.70 5.35
C ALA A 45 0.60 0.29 5.33
N THR A 46 1.77 -0.13 5.80
CA THR A 46 2.99 0.68 5.74
C THR A 46 3.40 0.95 4.31
N ALA A 47 3.47 -0.07 3.45
CA ALA A 47 3.85 0.09 2.06
C ALA A 47 2.94 1.07 1.30
N VAL A 48 1.63 0.98 1.50
CA VAL A 48 0.66 1.91 0.91
C VAL A 48 0.89 3.34 1.41
N SER A 49 1.16 3.52 2.71
CA SER A 49 1.46 4.85 3.25
C SER A 49 2.72 5.47 2.68
N GLU A 50 3.79 4.70 2.50
CA GLU A 50 5.03 5.21 1.93
C GLU A 50 4.87 5.56 0.45
N LEU A 51 4.23 4.69 -0.35
CA LEU A 51 4.00 4.95 -1.76
C LEU A 51 3.10 6.18 -1.99
N THR A 52 2.02 6.32 -1.22
CA THR A 52 1.12 7.47 -1.35
C THR A 52 1.69 8.76 -0.77
N ARG A 53 2.60 8.68 0.21
CA ARG A 53 3.36 9.85 0.68
C ARG A 53 4.30 10.38 -0.39
N ASN A 54 4.95 9.49 -1.13
CA ASN A 54 5.86 9.88 -2.22
C ASN A 54 5.13 10.69 -3.30
N ILE A 55 3.85 10.38 -3.58
CA ILE A 55 3.02 11.20 -4.48
C ILE A 55 3.02 12.67 -4.02
N LEU A 56 2.61 12.94 -2.78
CA LEU A 56 2.48 14.32 -2.30
C LEU A 56 3.83 15.05 -2.23
N GLN A 57 4.91 14.32 -1.94
CA GLN A 57 6.23 14.90 -1.79
C GLN A 57 6.89 15.26 -3.12
N TYR A 58 6.67 14.45 -4.16
CA TYR A 58 7.42 14.55 -5.42
C TYR A 58 6.56 14.85 -6.65
N ALA A 59 5.29 14.46 -6.66
CA ALA A 59 4.38 14.64 -7.80
C ALA A 59 3.26 15.67 -7.55
N GLY A 60 2.93 15.93 -6.28
CA GLY A 60 1.82 16.81 -5.88
C GLY A 60 0.46 16.09 -5.87
N GLU A 61 0.12 15.37 -6.95
CA GLU A 61 -1.10 14.57 -7.03
C GLU A 61 -0.91 13.23 -7.75
N GLY A 62 -1.83 12.31 -7.49
CA GLY A 62 -1.83 10.97 -8.07
C GLY A 62 -3.04 10.14 -7.63
N ALA A 63 -2.94 8.83 -7.79
CA ALA A 63 -4.00 7.89 -7.43
C ALA A 63 -3.43 6.59 -6.82
N CYS A 64 -4.21 5.99 -5.94
CA CYS A 64 -3.94 4.66 -5.37
C CYS A 64 -5.15 3.75 -5.62
N THR A 65 -4.93 2.69 -6.38
CA THR A 65 -5.94 1.68 -6.72
C THR A 65 -5.64 0.39 -5.96
N ILE A 66 -6.62 -0.12 -5.22
CA ILE A 66 -6.50 -1.33 -4.41
C ILE A 66 -7.51 -2.35 -4.93
N ILE A 67 -7.01 -3.54 -5.23
CA ILE A 67 -7.74 -4.59 -5.94
C ILE A 67 -7.67 -5.89 -5.14
N ASN A 68 -8.82 -6.50 -4.90
CA ASN A 68 -8.90 -7.90 -4.50
C ASN A 68 -8.60 -8.78 -5.71
N ALA A 69 -7.35 -9.24 -5.83
CA ALA A 69 -6.89 -10.10 -6.91
C ALA A 69 -6.89 -11.59 -6.51
N SER A 70 -7.68 -11.95 -5.49
CA SER A 70 -7.78 -13.33 -5.01
C SER A 70 -8.42 -14.25 -6.05
N ASN A 71 -8.01 -15.51 -6.05
CA ASN A 71 -8.65 -16.59 -6.80
C ASN A 71 -9.00 -17.76 -5.86
N ASP A 72 -9.45 -18.88 -6.43
CA ASP A 72 -9.86 -20.06 -5.65
C ASP A 72 -8.72 -20.70 -4.84
N GLN A 73 -7.47 -20.49 -5.25
CA GLN A 73 -6.30 -21.12 -4.65
C GLN A 73 -5.52 -20.19 -3.72
N GLN A 74 -5.58 -18.87 -3.94
CA GLN A 74 -4.73 -17.91 -3.27
C GLN A 74 -5.46 -16.59 -2.98
N ARG A 75 -5.24 -16.05 -1.78
CA ARG A 75 -5.63 -14.70 -1.42
C ARG A 75 -4.56 -13.71 -1.87
N CYS A 76 -4.98 -12.69 -2.61
CA CYS A 76 -4.07 -11.70 -3.16
C CYS A 76 -4.70 -10.31 -3.11
N ILE A 77 -3.88 -9.32 -2.77
CA ILE A 77 -4.20 -7.91 -2.90
C ILE A 77 -3.19 -7.31 -3.85
N ARG A 78 -3.67 -6.60 -4.87
CA ARG A 78 -2.85 -5.79 -5.75
C ARG A 78 -3.07 -4.33 -5.39
N VAL A 79 -1.98 -3.59 -5.29
CA VAL A 79 -1.99 -2.14 -5.09
C VAL A 79 -1.23 -1.52 -6.26
N ILE A 80 -1.86 -0.54 -6.90
CA ILE A 80 -1.29 0.24 -7.99
C ILE A 80 -1.26 1.69 -7.51
N VAL A 81 -0.09 2.32 -7.57
CA VAL A 81 0.10 3.72 -7.19
C VAL A 81 0.65 4.45 -8.40
N GLU A 82 -0.08 5.46 -8.84
CA GLU A 82 0.22 6.25 -10.04
C GLU A 82 0.42 7.70 -9.62
N ASP A 83 1.54 8.27 -10.04
CA ASP A 83 1.88 9.67 -9.79
C ASP A 83 2.13 10.38 -11.12
N HIS A 84 1.88 11.69 -11.15
CA HIS A 84 2.14 12.55 -12.32
C HIS A 84 3.38 13.41 -12.12
N GLY A 85 4.35 12.92 -11.35
CA GLY A 85 5.58 13.65 -11.07
C GLY A 85 6.53 13.69 -12.27
N PRO A 86 7.65 14.43 -12.15
CA PRO A 86 8.66 14.54 -13.21
C PRO A 86 9.37 13.21 -13.56
N GLY A 87 8.97 12.10 -12.93
CA GLY A 87 9.62 10.79 -13.00
C GLY A 87 10.69 10.62 -11.92
N ILE A 88 10.97 9.36 -11.55
CA ILE A 88 12.11 9.01 -10.69
C ILE A 88 13.37 8.98 -11.58
N PRO A 89 14.37 9.85 -11.39
CA PRO A 89 15.55 9.92 -12.27
C PRO A 89 16.40 8.65 -12.19
N ASP A 90 16.36 7.94 -11.05
CA ASP A 90 17.08 6.70 -10.80
C ASP A 90 16.25 5.77 -9.89
N ILE A 91 15.61 4.76 -10.49
CA ILE A 91 14.82 3.74 -9.80
C ILE A 91 15.68 3.00 -8.75
N ALA A 92 16.99 2.83 -8.99
CA ALA A 92 17.89 2.15 -8.06
C ALA A 92 18.21 3.01 -6.83
N LEU A 93 18.13 4.34 -6.94
CA LEU A 93 18.29 5.26 -5.81
C LEU A 93 17.01 5.31 -4.95
N ALA A 94 15.83 5.33 -5.58
CA ALA A 94 14.55 5.30 -4.87
C ALA A 94 14.28 3.98 -4.12
N LEU A 95 14.87 2.86 -4.58
CA LEU A 95 14.84 1.58 -3.86
C LEU A 95 15.89 1.48 -2.74
N ARG A 96 16.90 2.36 -2.74
CA ARG A 96 17.97 2.40 -1.72
C ARG A 96 17.64 3.39 -0.59
N ASP A 97 17.05 4.53 -0.91
CA ASP A 97 16.59 5.50 0.08
C ASP A 97 15.22 5.08 0.65
N GLY A 98 15.26 4.26 1.70
CA GLY A 98 14.18 4.33 2.70
C GLY A 98 13.30 3.10 2.97
N TYR A 99 13.82 1.87 2.88
CA TYR A 99 13.31 0.79 3.78
C TYR A 99 13.68 1.07 5.27
N SER A 100 14.04 2.31 5.61
CA SER A 100 14.53 2.72 6.93
C SER A 100 14.20 4.18 7.22
N THR A 101 12.96 4.60 6.99
CA THR A 101 12.37 5.78 7.66
C THR A 101 11.18 5.36 8.51
N GLY A 102 11.38 4.28 9.27
CA GLY A 102 10.54 3.89 10.41
C GLY A 102 11.44 3.64 11.60
N GLY A 103 11.99 4.71 12.17
CA GLY A 103 12.69 4.66 13.45
C GLY A 103 11.74 4.16 14.54
N GLY A 104 11.74 2.85 14.75
CA GLY A 104 11.20 2.18 15.92
C GLY A 104 12.21 1.13 16.30
N LEU A 105 12.84 1.30 17.46
CA LEU A 105 13.67 0.30 18.11
C LEU A 105 12.87 -0.98 18.31
N GLY A 106 12.84 -1.84 17.30
CA GLY A 106 12.33 -3.20 17.39
C GLY A 106 13.46 -4.10 17.88
N ALA A 107 13.70 -4.07 19.19
CA ALA A 107 14.39 -5.16 19.86
C ALA A 107 13.52 -6.42 19.67
N GLY A 108 13.81 -7.19 18.64
CA GLY A 108 13.19 -8.48 18.37
C GLY A 108 14.29 -9.41 17.88
N ALA A 109 14.94 -10.06 18.84
CA ALA A 109 15.89 -11.12 18.58
C ALA A 109 15.24 -12.17 17.66
N TRP A 110 15.90 -12.48 16.55
CA TRP A 110 15.60 -13.66 15.76
C TRP A 110 15.88 -14.89 16.62
N ARG A 111 14.85 -15.67 16.87
CA ARG A 111 14.98 -17.08 17.25
C ARG A 111 13.98 -17.90 16.46
#